data_AF-A0A2V7JP29-F1
#
_entry.id   AF-A0A2V7JP29-F1
#
_cell.length_a   1.000
_cell.length_b   1.000
_cell.length_c   1.000
_cell.angle_alpha   90.00
_cell.angle_beta   90.00
_cell.angle_gamma   90.00
#
_symmetry.space_group_name_H-M   'P 1'
#
loop_
_entity.id
_entity.type
_entity.pdbx_description
1 polymer ?
#
loop_
_entity_poly.entity_id
_entity_poly.type
_entity_poly.pdbx_seq_one_letter_code
_entity_poly.pdbx_strand_id
1 'polypeptide(L)'
;MRALKSGGEVALTPDGPRGPAERMKPGALAAAQHASALVLPSGARASSAWWIESWDRFCVPRPFATVDIVYSAPFGVGDGKDAIREGMARAERELARVTYGGEE
;
A
#
# COMPACT_ATOMS: atom_id res chain seq x y z
N MET A 1 -5.93 -1.86 -15.32
CA MET A 1 -4.93 -1.76 -16.42
C MET A 1 -5.24 -0.65 -17.42
N ARG A 2 -6.45 -0.52 -17.98
CA ARG A 2 -6.78 0.57 -18.92
C ARG A 2 -6.46 1.97 -18.35
N ALA A 3 -6.87 2.23 -17.12
CA ALA A 3 -6.59 3.50 -16.43
C ALA A 3 -5.08 3.82 -16.30
N LEU A 4 -4.26 2.85 -15.89
CA LEU A 4 -2.81 3.03 -15.79
C LEU A 4 -2.16 3.30 -17.16
N LYS A 5 -2.59 2.57 -18.20
CA LYS A 5 -2.07 2.75 -19.57
C LYS A 5 -2.46 4.09 -20.20
N SER A 6 -3.52 4.73 -19.71
CA SER A 6 -3.93 6.08 -20.14
C SER A 6 -3.33 7.20 -19.28
N GLY A 7 -2.33 6.90 -18.45
CA GLY A 7 -1.69 7.89 -17.56
C GLY A 7 -2.49 8.22 -16.28
N GLY A 8 -3.51 7.42 -15.95
CA GLY A 8 -4.28 7.57 -14.72
C GLY A 8 -3.63 6.90 -13.52
N GLU A 9 -4.11 7.25 -12.33
CA GLU A 9 -3.67 6.71 -11.05
C GLU A 9 -4.65 5.63 -10.55
N VAL A 10 -4.14 4.62 -9.84
CA VAL A 10 -4.97 3.56 -9.25
C VAL A 10 -4.50 3.32 -7.82
N ALA A 11 -5.42 3.43 -6.86
CA ALA A 11 -5.20 3.05 -5.48
C ALA A 11 -5.70 1.63 -5.23
N LEU A 12 -4.88 0.81 -4.55
CA LEU A 12 -5.19 -0.57 -4.20
C LEU A 12 -4.79 -0.80 -2.75
N THR A 13 -5.64 -1.47 -1.97
CA THR A 13 -5.23 -1.97 -0.65
C THR A 13 -4.31 -3.19 -0.83
N PRO A 14 -3.20 -3.28 -0.08
CA PRO A 14 -2.16 -4.28 -0.32
C PRO A 14 -2.60 -5.70 0.05
N ASP A 15 -3.41 -5.84 1.08
CA ASP A 15 -3.88 -7.09 1.69
C ASP A 15 -5.08 -7.72 0.98
N GLY A 16 -5.98 -6.91 0.43
CA GLY A 16 -7.15 -7.35 -0.33
C GLY A 16 -8.13 -8.23 0.47
N PRO A 17 -9.29 -8.59 -0.11
CA PRO A 17 -10.50 -8.99 0.65
C PRO A 17 -10.46 -10.33 1.41
N ARG A 18 -9.35 -11.08 1.41
CA ARG A 18 -9.33 -12.51 1.81
C ARG A 18 -8.06 -13.00 2.52
N GLY A 19 -7.14 -12.14 2.91
CA GLY A 19 -5.83 -12.58 3.41
C GLY A 19 -5.33 -11.71 4.53
N PRO A 20 -4.42 -12.22 5.39
CA PRO A 20 -4.08 -11.61 6.66
C PRO A 20 -3.76 -10.13 6.48
N ALA A 21 -4.25 -9.31 7.42
CA ALA A 21 -3.99 -7.88 7.44
C ALA A 21 -2.50 -7.60 7.22
N GLU A 22 -2.21 -6.56 6.44
CA GLU A 22 -0.84 -6.09 6.20
C GLU A 22 0.09 -7.11 5.51
N ARG A 23 -0.47 -8.00 4.68
CA ARG A 23 0.32 -8.87 3.80
C ARG A 23 0.05 -8.56 2.34
N MET A 24 1.06 -8.11 1.62
CA MET A 24 0.88 -7.67 0.26
C MET A 24 0.54 -8.84 -0.67
N LYS A 25 -0.35 -8.60 -1.63
CA LYS A 25 -0.63 -9.51 -2.74
C LYS A 25 0.09 -9.09 -4.02
N PRO A 26 0.47 -10.02 -4.91
CA PRO A 26 1.23 -9.71 -6.11
C PRO A 26 0.47 -8.88 -7.15
N GLY A 27 -0.87 -8.83 -7.08
CA GLY A 27 -1.72 -8.24 -8.12
C GLY A 27 -1.43 -6.77 -8.42
N ALA A 28 -1.15 -5.96 -7.38
CA ALA A 28 -0.84 -4.54 -7.56
C ALA A 28 0.49 -4.33 -8.31
N LEU A 29 1.52 -5.09 -7.95
CA LEU A 29 2.83 -5.00 -8.60
C LEU A 29 2.83 -5.62 -9.99
N ALA A 30 2.07 -6.68 -10.22
CA ALA A 30 1.88 -7.25 -11.55
C ALA A 30 1.17 -6.24 -12.49
N ALA A 31 0.18 -5.51 -11.99
CA ALA A 31 -0.47 -4.45 -12.75
C ALA A 31 0.49 -3.28 -13.03
N ALA A 32 1.33 -2.90 -12.07
CA ALA A 32 2.34 -1.87 -12.24
C ALA A 32 3.42 -2.27 -13.27
N GLN A 33 3.98 -3.49 -13.16
CA GLN A 33 4.93 -4.06 -14.13
C GLN A 33 4.34 -4.04 -15.55
N HIS A 34 3.13 -4.58 -15.73
CA HIS A 34 2.51 -4.66 -17.06
C HIS A 34 2.14 -3.29 -17.66
N ALA A 35 1.91 -2.28 -16.83
CA ALA A 35 1.62 -0.92 -17.27
C ALA A 35 2.87 -0.03 -17.34
N SER A 36 4.06 -0.55 -16.99
CA SER A 36 5.28 0.23 -16.76
C SER A 36 5.04 1.43 -15.83
N ALA A 37 4.20 1.23 -14.81
CA ALA A 37 3.81 2.26 -13.85
C ALA A 37 4.70 2.21 -12.60
N LEU A 38 4.86 3.38 -11.96
CA LEU A 38 5.51 3.47 -10.66
C LEU A 38 4.55 3.05 -9.55
N VAL A 39 5.11 2.44 -8.51
CA VAL A 39 4.44 2.05 -7.28
C VAL A 39 4.76 3.10 -6.22
N LEU A 40 3.72 3.65 -5.60
CA LEU A 40 3.83 4.63 -4.52
C LEU A 40 3.15 4.09 -3.25
N PRO A 41 3.91 3.43 -2.36
CA PRO A 41 3.39 3.08 -1.04
C PRO A 41 2.97 4.31 -0.25
N SER A 42 1.75 4.27 0.28
CA SER A 42 1.14 5.32 1.09
C SER A 42 0.55 4.70 2.35
N GLY A 43 0.77 5.36 3.49
CA GLY A 43 0.24 4.97 4.79
C GLY A 43 -0.55 6.13 5.41
N ALA A 44 -1.41 5.81 6.36
CA ALA A 44 -2.16 6.80 7.10
C ALA A 44 -2.15 6.48 8.61
N ARG A 45 -2.05 7.52 9.43
CA ARG A 45 -2.15 7.44 10.90
C ARG A 45 -3.19 8.41 11.40
N ALA A 46 -4.01 7.98 12.35
CA ALA A 46 -4.96 8.86 13.02
C ALA A 46 -4.53 9.10 14.47
N SER A 47 -4.61 10.34 14.94
CA SER A 47 -4.30 10.69 16.34
C SER A 47 -5.28 10.05 17.34
N SER A 48 -6.48 9.69 16.88
CA SER A 48 -7.45 8.89 17.63
C SER A 48 -8.34 8.10 16.67
N ALA A 49 -8.58 6.82 16.96
CA ALA A 49 -9.38 5.94 16.12
C ALA A 49 -10.24 4.96 16.92
N TRP A 50 -11.27 4.45 16.28
CA TRP A 50 -11.91 3.19 16.63
C TRP A 50 -11.31 2.09 15.75
N TRP A 51 -11.06 0.94 16.35
CA TRP A 51 -10.58 -0.26 15.67
C TRP A 51 -11.71 -1.29 15.69
N ILE A 52 -12.19 -1.66 14.51
CA ILE A 52 -13.21 -2.71 14.38
C ILE A 52 -12.50 -4.06 14.54
N GLU A 53 -13.08 -4.96 15.35
CA GLU A 53 -12.60 -6.34 15.50
C GLU A 53 -12.98 -7.19 14.28
N SER A 54 -12.46 -6.81 13.11
CA SER A 54 -12.53 -7.56 11.87
C SER A 54 -11.17 -8.17 11.52
N TRP A 55 -11.15 -9.08 10.55
CA TRP A 55 -9.92 -9.73 10.08
C TRP A 55 -8.86 -8.73 9.58
N ASP A 56 -9.30 -7.55 9.12
CA ASP A 56 -8.48 -6.45 8.60
C ASP A 56 -8.16 -5.37 9.65
N ARG A 57 -8.76 -5.44 10.84
CA ARG A 57 -8.63 -4.41 11.90
C ARG A 57 -8.95 -3.00 11.38
N PHE A 58 -10.14 -2.81 10.81
CA PHE A 58 -10.51 -1.55 10.17
C PHE A 58 -10.36 -0.34 11.12
N CYS A 59 -9.60 0.66 10.68
CA CYS A 59 -9.35 1.90 11.42
C CYS A 59 -10.34 2.97 11.00
N VAL A 60 -11.15 3.47 11.94
CA VAL A 60 -12.06 4.60 11.74
C VAL A 60 -11.57 5.77 12.58
N PRO A 61 -11.01 6.84 11.98
CA PRO A 61 -10.63 8.05 12.72
C PRO A 61 -11.83 8.62 13.47
N ARG A 62 -11.64 8.99 14.74
CA ARG A 62 -12.70 9.64 15.53
C ARG A 62 -12.98 11.05 15.00
N PRO A 63 -14.16 11.63 15.24
CA PRO A 63 -14.40 13.04 14.98
C PRO A 63 -13.30 13.90 15.61
N PHE A 64 -12.81 14.89 14.84
CA PHE A 64 -11.72 15.79 15.23
C PHE A 64 -10.33 15.14 15.38
N ALA A 65 -10.15 13.88 14.98
CA ALA A 65 -8.83 13.29 14.87
C ALA A 65 -8.04 13.91 13.70
N THR A 66 -6.74 14.11 13.93
CA THR A 66 -5.79 14.46 12.87
C THR A 66 -5.40 13.18 12.13
N VAL A 67 -5.39 13.21 10.80
CA VAL A 67 -4.94 12.09 9.97
C VAL A 67 -3.70 12.51 9.20
N ASP A 68 -2.57 11.88 9.51
CA ASP A 68 -1.32 12.04 8.78
C ASP A 68 -1.28 11.04 7.64
N ILE A 69 -1.12 11.54 6.41
CA ILE A 69 -0.93 10.72 5.21
C ILE A 69 0.53 10.85 4.80
N VAL A 70 1.22 9.73 4.72
CA VAL A 70 2.66 9.68 4.42
C VAL A 70 2.88 8.85 3.17
N TYR A 71 3.65 9.40 2.25
CA TYR A 71 4.07 8.75 1.01
C TYR A 71 5.53 8.35 1.10
N SER A 72 5.87 7.23 0.48
CA SER A 72 7.26 6.84 0.26
C SER A 72 7.80 7.40 -1.05
N ALA A 73 9.09 7.19 -1.32
CA ALA A 73 9.61 7.45 -2.66
C ALA A 73 9.04 6.42 -3.66
N PRO A 74 8.59 6.85 -4.84
CA PRO A 74 8.05 5.93 -5.83
C PRO A 74 9.13 4.98 -6.36
N PHE A 75 8.72 3.80 -6.81
CA PHE A 75 9.63 2.83 -7.42
C PHE A 75 9.01 2.03 -8.56
N GLY A 76 9.85 1.65 -9.52
CA GLY A 76 9.46 0.74 -10.61
C GLY A 76 9.60 -0.72 -10.21
N VAL A 77 8.83 -1.58 -10.87
CA VAL A 77 8.95 -3.05 -10.77
C VAL A 77 9.55 -3.54 -12.08
N GLY A 78 10.72 -4.18 -12.01
CA GLY A 78 11.35 -4.81 -13.19
C GLY A 78 10.53 -5.99 -13.71
N ASP A 79 10.94 -6.60 -14.82
CA ASP A 79 10.20 -7.70 -15.45
C ASP A 79 10.40 -9.06 -14.76
N GLY A 80 9.37 -9.91 -14.83
CA GLY A 80 9.41 -11.28 -14.32
C GLY A 80 8.92 -11.45 -12.89
N LYS A 81 8.85 -12.72 -12.45
CA LYS A 81 8.27 -13.10 -11.15
C LYS A 81 9.19 -12.75 -9.97
N ASP A 82 10.50 -12.79 -10.16
CA ASP A 82 11.46 -12.47 -9.09
C ASP A 82 11.44 -10.97 -8.78
N ALA A 83 11.36 -10.11 -9.81
CA ALA A 83 11.17 -8.67 -9.62
C ALA A 83 9.86 -8.33 -8.88
N ILE A 84 8.77 -9.07 -9.14
CA ILE A 84 7.52 -8.94 -8.37
C ILE A 84 7.77 -9.31 -6.90
N ARG A 85 8.45 -10.43 -6.63
CA ARG A 85 8.76 -10.87 -5.26
C ARG A 85 9.61 -9.85 -4.50
N GLU A 86 10.64 -9.31 -5.14
CA GLU A 86 11.47 -8.24 -4.58
C GLU A 86 10.67 -6.96 -4.34
N GLY A 87 9.82 -6.58 -5.30
CA GLY A 87 8.91 -5.46 -5.20
C GLY A 87 7.93 -5.61 -4.04
N MET A 88 7.44 -6.83 -3.76
CA MET A 88 6.55 -7.10 -2.62
C MET A 88 7.27 -6.84 -1.31
N ALA A 89 8.48 -7.40 -1.15
CA ALA A 89 9.27 -7.19 0.06
C ALA A 89 9.61 -5.70 0.26
N ARG A 90 9.90 -4.96 -0.82
CA ARG A 90 10.11 -3.51 -0.76
C ARG A 90 8.84 -2.77 -0.36
N ALA A 91 7.71 -3.06 -0.99
CA ALA A 91 6.44 -2.41 -0.71
C ALA A 91 5.99 -2.66 0.72
N GLU A 92 6.11 -3.88 1.27
CA GLU A 92 5.77 -4.17 2.66
C GLU A 92 6.63 -3.36 3.64
N ARG A 93 7.95 -3.26 3.40
CA ARG A 93 8.84 -2.42 4.22
C ARG A 93 8.44 -0.94 4.15
N GLU A 94 8.20 -0.42 2.96
CA GLU A 94 7.80 0.98 2.79
C GLU A 94 6.44 1.25 3.42
N LEU A 95 5.45 0.37 3.22
CA LEU A 95 4.12 0.47 3.85
C LEU A 95 4.23 0.51 5.37
N ALA A 96 5.02 -0.39 5.97
CA ALA A 96 5.26 -0.37 7.41
C ALA A 96 5.90 0.96 7.86
N ARG A 97 6.93 1.44 7.14
CA ARG A 97 7.59 2.73 7.44
C ARG A 97 6.62 3.91 7.36
N VAL A 98 5.83 4.00 6.30
CA VAL A 98 4.89 5.13 6.10
C VAL A 98 3.63 5.02 6.95
N THR A 99 3.28 3.83 7.47
CA THR A 99 2.09 3.60 8.31
C THR A 99 2.38 3.60 9.80
N TYR A 100 3.55 3.13 10.24
CA TYR A 100 3.88 3.01 11.68
C TYR A 100 5.00 3.94 12.13
N GLY A 101 5.89 4.29 11.21
CA GLY A 101 7.00 5.20 11.46
C GLY A 101 8.21 4.36 11.82
N GLY A 102 9.38 4.78 11.35
CA GLY A 102 10.61 4.40 12.01
C GLY A 102 10.75 5.30 13.24
N GLU A 103 11.21 4.75 14.37
CA GLU A 103 11.80 5.58 15.41
C GLU A 103 12.88 6.44 14.74
N GLU A 104 12.68 7.75 14.70
CA GLU A 104 13.77 8.72 14.55
C GLU A 104 14.21 9.17 15.94
#